data_AF-A0A1H8EY29-F1
#
_entry.id   AF-A0A1H8EY29-F1
#
_cell.length_a   1.000
_cell.length_b   1.000
_cell.length_c   1.000
_cell.angle_alpha   90.00
_cell.angle_beta   90.00
_cell.angle_gamma   90.00
#
_symmetry.space_group_name_H-M   'P 1'
#
loop_
_entity.id
_entity.type
_entity.pdbx_description
1 polymer ?
#
loop_
_entity_poly.entity_id
_entity_poly.type
_entity_poly.pdbx_seq_one_letter_code
_entity_poly.pdbx_strand_id
1 'polypeptide(L)'
;MDKGSVSPDSVEQKARTLAQRTLDSIRPVIGSAGTSVGRTQWQKCTTDTPGQHRFDYSYQVTLDVPEEGSKAVMDAAEAHFAKEGYVPDLPDPKTPRVGAKDPHSSWWVGVGVANGDASMFISVDSACVFTTHDPPG
;
A
#
# COMPACT_ATOMS: atom_id res chain seq x y z
N MET A 1 6.48 -18.25 24.69
CA MET A 1 6.48 -16.78 24.93
C MET A 1 6.29 -16.13 23.57
N ASP A 2 5.03 -15.89 23.20
CA ASP A 2 4.65 -15.28 21.92
C ASP A 2 5.00 -13.80 21.93
N LYS A 3 6.22 -13.49 21.49
CA LYS A 3 6.67 -12.12 21.33
C LYS A 3 6.33 -11.65 19.91
N GLY A 4 5.17 -11.02 19.72
CA GLY A 4 4.98 -10.07 18.63
C GLY A 4 4.13 -10.50 17.43
N SER A 5 3.27 -11.52 17.54
CA SER A 5 2.29 -11.80 16.47
C SER A 5 1.18 -10.75 16.42
N VAL A 6 0.76 -10.36 15.22
CA VAL A 6 -0.33 -9.42 14.97
C VAL A 6 -1.61 -10.16 14.56
N SER A 7 -2.79 -9.63 14.87
CA SER A 7 -4.01 -10.20 14.30
C SER A 7 -4.13 -9.80 12.82
N PRO A 8 -4.63 -10.68 11.93
CA PRO A 8 -4.95 -10.32 10.55
C PRO A 8 -5.76 -9.02 10.45
N ASP A 9 -6.84 -8.89 11.23
CA ASP A 9 -7.66 -7.67 11.26
C ASP A 9 -6.88 -6.38 11.55
N SER A 10 -5.88 -6.44 12.45
CA SER A 10 -5.05 -5.27 12.77
C SER A 10 -4.15 -4.86 11.60
N VAL A 11 -3.69 -5.83 10.80
CA VAL A 11 -2.91 -5.59 9.58
C VAL A 11 -3.81 -4.98 8.52
N GLU A 12 -5.00 -5.52 8.30
CA GLU A 12 -5.97 -4.96 7.35
C GLU A 12 -6.39 -3.54 7.72
N GLN A 13 -6.67 -3.28 9.00
CA GLN A 13 -7.04 -1.95 9.49
C GLN A 13 -5.89 -0.96 9.29
N LYS A 14 -4.64 -1.37 9.55
CA LYS A 14 -3.47 -0.53 9.29
C LYS A 14 -3.33 -0.21 7.81
N ALA A 15 -3.49 -1.20 6.93
CA ALA A 15 -3.43 -1.00 5.48
C ALA A 15 -4.48 0.00 4.99
N ARG A 16 -5.74 -0.15 5.44
CA ARG A 16 -6.83 0.78 5.12
C ARG A 16 -6.55 2.19 5.63
N THR A 17 -5.99 2.31 6.83
CA THR A 17 -5.64 3.62 7.43
C THR A 17 -4.54 4.31 6.61
N LEU A 18 -3.50 3.58 6.21
CA LEU A 18 -2.43 4.12 5.37
C LEU A 18 -2.98 4.54 4.00
N ALA A 19 -3.79 3.70 3.35
CA ALA A 19 -4.41 4.04 2.07
C ALA A 19 -5.31 5.28 2.18
N GLN A 20 -6.13 5.39 3.24
CA GLN A 20 -7.00 6.55 3.46
C GLN A 20 -6.20 7.83 3.68
N ARG A 21 -5.11 7.79 4.47
CA ARG A 21 -4.24 8.96 4.70
C ARG A 21 -3.61 9.45 3.40
N THR A 22 -3.10 8.53 2.58
CA THR A 22 -2.57 8.86 1.26
C THR A 22 -3.66 9.41 0.33
N LEU A 23 -4.86 8.82 0.37
CA LEU A 23 -6.00 9.29 -0.42
C LEU A 23 -6.42 10.71 -0.03
N ASP A 24 -6.46 11.01 1.26
CA ASP A 24 -6.78 12.33 1.78
C ASP A 24 -5.71 13.36 1.39
N SER A 25 -4.42 12.97 1.37
CA SER A 25 -3.34 13.87 0.98
C SER A 25 -3.36 14.23 -0.51
N ILE A 26 -3.80 13.32 -1.38
CA ILE A 26 -3.93 13.57 -2.82
C ILE A 26 -5.31 14.11 -3.20
N ARG A 27 -6.27 14.19 -2.28
CA ARG A 27 -7.63 14.66 -2.56
C ARG A 27 -7.70 16.06 -3.20
N PRO A 28 -6.84 17.03 -2.84
CA PRO A 28 -6.82 18.33 -3.50
C PRO A 28 -6.56 18.28 -5.01
N VAL A 29 -5.88 17.24 -5.52
CA VAL A 29 -5.56 17.10 -6.95
C VAL A 29 -6.51 16.16 -7.70
N ILE A 30 -7.04 15.12 -7.04
CA ILE A 30 -8.00 14.19 -7.69
C ILE A 30 -9.46 14.64 -7.58
N GLY A 31 -9.78 15.64 -6.75
CA GLY A 31 -11.13 16.15 -6.58
C GLY A 31 -12.14 15.08 -6.14
N SER A 32 -13.26 14.97 -6.86
CA SER A 32 -14.32 13.98 -6.60
C SER A 32 -14.13 12.67 -7.38
N ALA A 33 -12.91 12.35 -7.83
CA ALA A 33 -12.64 11.09 -8.51
C ALA A 33 -13.13 9.89 -7.68
N GLY A 34 -13.78 8.94 -8.37
CA GLY A 34 -14.25 7.71 -7.77
C GLY A 34 -13.08 6.86 -7.26
N THR A 35 -13.36 6.07 -6.22
CA THR A 35 -12.38 5.17 -5.62
C THR A 35 -13.03 3.81 -5.37
N SER A 36 -12.32 2.74 -5.68
CA SER A 36 -12.78 1.36 -5.44
C SER A 36 -11.65 0.50 -4.89
N VAL A 37 -11.98 -0.53 -4.11
CA VAL A 37 -10.97 -1.51 -3.65
C VAL A 37 -10.71 -2.50 -4.77
N GLY A 38 -9.50 -2.49 -5.32
CA GLY A 38 -9.08 -3.37 -6.41
C GLY A 38 -8.41 -4.66 -5.94
N ARG A 39 -7.78 -4.66 -4.75
CA ARG A 39 -7.11 -5.83 -4.19
C ARG A 39 -7.14 -5.82 -2.66
N THR A 40 -7.41 -6.99 -2.09
CA THR A 40 -7.24 -7.34 -0.68
C THR A 40 -6.72 -8.77 -0.67
N GLN A 41 -5.44 -8.97 -0.42
CA GLN A 41 -4.80 -10.27 -0.59
C GLN A 41 -3.78 -10.54 0.50
N TRP A 42 -3.89 -11.74 1.08
CA TRP A 42 -2.86 -12.33 1.92
C TRP A 42 -2.04 -13.33 1.11
N GLN A 43 -0.72 -13.31 1.26
CA GLN A 43 0.15 -14.32 0.66
C GLN A 43 1.08 -14.91 1.72
N LYS A 44 1.20 -16.24 1.70
CA LYS A 44 2.09 -16.94 2.61
C LYS A 44 3.54 -16.66 2.23
N CYS A 45 4.34 -16.24 3.20
CA CYS A 45 5.75 -16.00 3.01
C CYS A 45 6.53 -17.32 2.91
N THR A 46 7.53 -17.36 2.04
CA THR A 46 8.25 -18.58 1.63
C THR A 46 9.17 -19.19 2.70
N THR A 47 9.26 -18.65 3.92
CA THR A 47 10.18 -19.22 4.92
C THR A 47 9.68 -20.55 5.50
N ASP A 48 10.46 -21.60 5.24
CA ASP A 48 10.26 -23.04 5.49
C ASP A 48 10.21 -23.48 6.97
N THR A 49 9.73 -22.66 7.91
CA THR A 49 9.59 -23.12 9.30
C THR A 49 8.18 -23.66 9.54
N PRO A 50 8.00 -24.99 9.72
CA PRO A 50 6.68 -25.56 10.01
C PRO A 50 6.06 -24.95 11.26
N GLY A 51 4.77 -24.63 11.20
CA GLY A 51 4.02 -24.06 12.34
C GLY A 51 4.11 -22.53 12.47
N GLN A 52 4.79 -21.81 11.58
CA GLN A 52 4.79 -20.35 11.58
C GLN A 52 3.70 -19.79 10.65
N HIS A 53 2.79 -19.00 11.20
CA HIS A 53 1.80 -18.20 10.47
C HIS A 53 2.47 -16.91 10.00
N ARG A 54 3.15 -16.95 8.86
CA ARG A 54 3.87 -15.79 8.32
C ARG A 54 3.33 -15.41 6.94
N PHE A 55 2.79 -14.21 6.86
CA PHE A 55 2.09 -13.73 5.68
C PHE A 55 2.49 -12.28 5.37
N ASP A 56 2.51 -11.94 4.10
CA ASP A 56 2.40 -10.56 3.66
C ASP A 56 0.95 -10.24 3.28
N TYR A 57 0.65 -8.95 3.23
CA TYR A 57 -0.67 -8.43 2.92
C TYR A 57 -0.55 -7.26 1.96
N SER A 58 -1.33 -7.32 0.90
CA SER A 58 -1.46 -6.28 -0.12
C SER A 58 -2.88 -5.72 -0.14
N TYR A 59 -2.98 -4.40 -0.06
CA TYR A 59 -4.22 -3.64 -0.17
C TYR A 59 -4.10 -2.58 -1.28
N GLN A 60 -5.00 -2.61 -2.26
CA GLN A 60 -5.00 -1.67 -3.37
C GLN A 60 -6.34 -0.95 -3.50
N VAL A 61 -6.27 0.37 -3.64
CA VAL A 61 -7.39 1.24 -4.02
C VAL A 61 -7.14 1.76 -5.42
N THR A 62 -8.09 1.54 -6.32
CA THR A 62 -8.10 2.13 -7.67
C THR A 62 -8.76 3.51 -7.60
N LEU A 63 -8.24 4.46 -8.39
CA LEU A 63 -8.71 5.84 -8.51
C LEU A 63 -9.15 6.08 -9.95
N ASP A 64 -10.33 6.67 -10.13
CA ASP A 64 -10.88 7.03 -11.44
C ASP A 64 -10.27 8.35 -11.94
N VAL A 65 -8.94 8.38 -12.06
CA VAL A 65 -8.16 9.52 -12.52
C VAL A 65 -7.50 9.14 -13.85
N PRO A 66 -7.69 9.93 -14.92
CA PRO A 66 -7.04 9.66 -16.20
C PRO A 66 -5.52 9.85 -16.11
N GLU A 67 -4.79 9.19 -16.99
CA GLU A 67 -3.32 9.24 -17.06
C GLU A 67 -2.77 10.67 -17.17
N GLU A 68 -3.48 11.59 -17.82
CA GLU A 68 -3.11 13.01 -17.91
C GLU A 68 -2.97 13.69 -16.53
N GLY A 69 -3.73 13.23 -15.54
CA GLY A 69 -3.66 13.70 -14.15
C GLY A 69 -2.56 13.02 -13.32
N SER A 70 -1.93 11.96 -13.83
CA SER A 70 -1.06 11.08 -13.05
C SER A 70 0.13 11.79 -12.44
N LYS A 71 0.73 12.74 -13.16
CA LYS A 71 1.85 13.54 -12.66
C LYS A 71 1.47 14.35 -11.42
N ALA A 72 0.35 15.07 -11.47
CA ALA A 72 -0.09 15.90 -10.34
C ALA A 72 -0.38 15.06 -9.09
N VAL A 73 -0.94 13.85 -9.28
CA VAL A 73 -1.20 12.91 -8.20
C VAL A 73 0.09 12.34 -7.61
N MET A 74 1.04 11.93 -8.45
CA MET A 74 2.33 11.44 -8.00
C MET A 74 3.13 12.52 -7.27
N ASP A 75 3.16 13.75 -7.78
CA ASP A 75 3.83 14.89 -7.12
C ASP A 75 3.21 15.18 -5.74
N ALA A 76 1.88 15.11 -5.62
CA ALA A 76 1.18 15.28 -4.34
C ALA A 76 1.48 14.15 -3.34
N ALA A 77 1.56 12.90 -3.82
CA ALA A 77 1.93 11.75 -2.99
C ALA A 77 3.39 11.83 -2.52
N GLU A 78 4.32 12.23 -3.40
CA GLU A 78 5.73 12.45 -3.04
C GLU A 78 5.87 13.53 -1.96
N ALA A 79 5.16 14.66 -2.11
CA ALA A 79 5.15 15.72 -1.10
C ALA A 79 4.60 15.23 0.25
N HIS A 80 3.56 14.39 0.24
CA HIS A 80 3.03 13.76 1.44
C HIS A 80 4.06 12.84 2.10
N PHE A 81 4.69 11.93 1.34
CA PHE A 81 5.70 11.00 1.85
C PHE A 81 6.89 11.74 2.46
N ALA A 82 7.37 12.80 1.79
CA ALA A 82 8.44 13.64 2.33
C ALA A 82 8.05 14.31 3.66
N LYS A 83 6.82 14.84 3.75
CA LYS A 83 6.30 15.47 4.97
C LYS A 83 6.20 14.50 6.14
N GLU A 84 5.81 13.26 5.89
CA GLU A 84 5.71 12.20 6.91
C GLU A 84 7.06 11.53 7.22
N GLY A 85 8.15 11.95 6.55
CA GLY A 85 9.48 11.40 6.75
C GLY A 85 9.67 9.98 6.19
N TYR A 86 8.84 9.58 5.22
CA TYR A 86 8.96 8.27 4.59
C TYR A 86 10.25 8.18 3.77
N VAL A 87 10.81 6.98 3.69
CA VAL A 87 12.03 6.71 2.92
C VAL A 87 11.62 6.36 1.48
N PRO A 88 12.00 7.15 0.48
CA PRO A 88 11.66 6.86 -0.92
C PRO A 88 12.16 5.48 -1.33
N ASP A 89 11.30 4.72 -2.00
CA ASP A 89 11.69 3.52 -2.72
C ASP A 89 12.29 3.93 -4.07
N LEU A 90 13.23 3.12 -4.59
CA LEU A 90 13.80 3.41 -5.90
C LEU A 90 12.71 3.30 -6.98
N PRO A 91 12.67 4.22 -7.96
CA PRO A 91 11.66 4.18 -9.02
C PRO A 91 11.72 2.85 -9.79
N ASP A 92 10.55 2.25 -10.06
CA ASP A 92 10.44 1.11 -10.97
C ASP A 92 10.40 1.64 -12.41
N PRO A 93 11.42 1.36 -13.25
CA PRO A 93 11.45 1.88 -14.62
C PRO A 93 10.32 1.34 -15.50
N LYS A 94 9.57 0.31 -15.08
CA LYS A 94 8.47 -0.29 -15.84
C LYS A 94 7.08 0.18 -15.44
N THR A 95 6.96 0.87 -14.31
CA THR A 95 5.68 1.35 -13.79
C THR A 95 5.87 2.76 -13.27
N PRO A 96 5.23 3.78 -13.90
CA PRO A 96 5.21 5.13 -13.35
C PRO A 96 4.53 5.09 -11.98
N ARG A 97 5.36 5.08 -10.93
CA ARG A 97 4.94 5.07 -9.53
C ARG A 97 5.88 5.89 -8.67
N VAL A 98 5.32 6.50 -7.64
CA VAL A 98 6.05 6.97 -6.47
C VAL A 98 5.77 5.99 -5.34
N GLY A 99 6.82 5.51 -4.68
CA GLY A 99 6.73 4.56 -3.60
C GLY A 99 7.60 5.00 -2.44
N ALA A 100 7.18 4.73 -1.22
CA ALA A 100 7.98 5.01 -0.03
C ALA A 100 7.69 4.02 1.09
N LYS A 101 8.69 3.78 1.93
CA LYS A 101 8.58 2.95 3.13
C LYS A 101 8.37 3.82 4.35
N ASP A 102 7.46 3.41 5.22
CA ASP A 102 7.30 4.00 6.54
C ASP A 102 8.63 3.84 7.32
N PRO A 103 9.21 4.92 7.89
CA PRO A 103 10.53 4.88 8.51
C PRO A 103 10.56 4.07 9.82
N HIS A 104 9.39 3.82 10.42
CA HIS A 104 9.23 3.13 11.69
C HIS A 104 8.53 1.79 11.54
N SER A 105 8.18 1.37 10.32
CA SER A 105 7.49 0.10 10.13
C SER A 105 7.85 -0.58 8.81
N SER A 106 7.55 -1.86 8.71
CA SER A 106 7.85 -2.69 7.54
C SER A 106 6.81 -2.54 6.43
N TRP A 107 6.21 -1.35 6.30
CA TRP A 107 5.13 -1.08 5.35
C TRP A 107 5.64 -0.23 4.20
N TRP A 108 5.22 -0.59 3.00
CA TRP A 108 5.43 0.18 1.79
C TRP A 108 4.08 0.76 1.32
N VAL A 109 4.11 2.00 0.87
CA VAL A 109 2.96 2.70 0.28
C VAL A 109 3.41 3.24 -1.06
N GLY A 110 2.59 3.09 -2.09
CA GLY A 110 2.86 3.70 -3.38
C GLY A 110 1.62 4.15 -4.11
N VAL A 111 1.84 5.10 -5.02
CA VAL A 111 0.84 5.69 -5.89
C VAL A 111 1.37 5.63 -7.32
N GLY A 112 0.59 5.12 -8.26
CA GLY A 112 1.06 4.96 -9.63
C GLY A 112 -0.04 4.69 -10.63
N VAL A 113 0.35 4.43 -11.87
CA VAL A 113 -0.56 4.08 -12.98
C VAL A 113 -0.63 2.57 -13.12
N ALA A 114 -1.85 2.02 -13.13
CA ALA A 114 -2.09 0.61 -13.35
C ALA A 114 -1.77 0.26 -14.81
N ASN A 115 -0.91 -0.74 -15.01
CA ASN A 115 -0.60 -1.25 -16.34
C ASN A 115 -1.86 -1.88 -16.96
N GLY A 116 -2.34 -1.32 -18.08
CA GLY A 116 -3.42 -1.90 -18.89
C GLY A 116 -4.74 -1.09 -18.90
N ASP A 117 -5.07 -0.42 -17.80
CA ASP A 117 -6.40 0.24 -17.65
C ASP A 117 -6.34 1.76 -17.54
N ALA A 118 -5.15 2.38 -17.67
CA ALA A 118 -4.91 3.82 -17.57
C ALA A 118 -5.53 4.49 -16.31
N SER A 119 -5.80 3.69 -15.28
CA SER A 119 -6.33 4.12 -14.00
C SER A 119 -5.21 4.25 -12.99
N MET A 120 -5.36 5.16 -12.04
CA MET A 120 -4.39 5.31 -10.98
C MET A 120 -4.70 4.35 -9.83
N PHE A 121 -3.69 4.05 -9.00
CA PHE A 121 -3.87 3.24 -7.81
C PHE A 121 -3.08 3.79 -6.62
N ILE A 122 -3.54 3.45 -5.42
CA ILE A 122 -2.78 3.47 -4.17
C ILE A 122 -2.58 2.01 -3.78
N SER A 123 -1.33 1.58 -3.58
CA SER A 123 -0.99 0.25 -3.06
C SER A 123 -0.35 0.39 -1.69
N VAL A 124 -0.74 -0.49 -0.78
CA VAL A 124 -0.18 -0.60 0.56
C VAL A 124 0.19 -2.05 0.79
N ASP A 125 1.48 -2.29 0.95
CA ASP A 125 2.05 -3.63 1.08
C ASP A 125 2.78 -3.74 2.43
N SER A 126 2.48 -4.79 3.17
CA SER A 126 3.25 -5.14 4.35
C SER A 126 4.42 -6.06 3.96
N ALA A 127 5.54 -5.95 4.66
CA ALA A 127 6.49 -7.05 4.71
C ALA A 127 5.88 -8.25 5.43
N CYS A 128 6.51 -9.41 5.29
CA CYS A 128 6.13 -10.63 6.00
C CYS A 128 6.03 -10.43 7.53
N VAL A 129 4.82 -10.53 8.07
CA VAL A 129 4.51 -10.45 9.50
C VAL A 129 4.10 -11.81 10.06
N PHE A 130 4.32 -12.00 11.37
CA PHE A 130 3.77 -13.15 12.09
C PHE A 130 2.33 -12.86 12.48
N THR A 131 1.40 -13.70 12.08
CA THR A 131 -0.02 -13.58 12.44
C THR A 131 -0.38 -14.49 13.61
N THR A 132 -1.42 -14.15 14.37
CA THR A 132 -1.91 -14.98 15.49
C THR A 132 -2.66 -16.24 15.03
N HIS A 133 -3.12 -16.25 13.79
CA HIS A 133 -3.80 -17.35 13.11
C HIS A 133 -3.71 -17.13 11.59
N ASP A 134 -4.16 -18.10 10.81
CA ASP A 134 -4.25 -17.93 9.35
C ASP A 134 -5.25 -16.80 9.02
N PRO A 135 -4.89 -15.88 8.11
CA PRO A 135 -5.77 -14.80 7.69
C PRO A 135 -6.99 -15.34 6.91
N PRO A 136 -8.06 -14.52 6.78
CA PRO A 136 -9.16 -14.85 5.89
C PRO A 136 -8.67 -15.04 4.46
N GLY A 137 -9.15 -16.12 3.82
CA GLY A 137 -8.83 -16.48 2.43
C GLY A 137 -9.65 -15.70 1.40
#